data_AF-A0A928IVJ9-F1
#
_entry.id   AF-A0A928IVJ9-F1
#
_cell.length_a   1.000
_cell.length_b   1.000
_cell.length_c   1.000
_cell.angle_alpha   90.00
_cell.angle_beta   90.00
_cell.angle_gamma   90.00
#
_symmetry.space_group_name_H-M   'P 1'
#
loop_
_entity.id
_entity.type
_entity.pdbx_description
1 polymer ?
#
loop_
_entity_poly.entity_id
_entity_poly.type
_entity_poly.pdbx_seq_one_letter_code
_entity_poly.pdbx_strand_id
1 'polypeptide(L)'
;MPCAMMHLMCARNYNENADIAFYIGNLAPDCIDERDFKDKNHLRIYKGDEREEKLLELACSLDLTDPFQFGVLLHLYTDMCWDRGPMAEHKRSYIGNDWFHDYRWEIRYISKYMYKHLHWSIKLWEDMNEADEVVYSSIENYPSKNIKAYLEHNIMVHKLPPAIESKAFPNELVFLFCKETVDSFKIWLEKEKITLKP
;
A
#
# COMPACT_ATOMS: atom_id res chain seq x y z
N MET A 1 1.77 8.29 1.71
CA MET A 1 1.95 6.86 1.35
C MET A 1 2.60 6.10 2.48
N PRO A 2 1.87 5.17 3.10
CA PRO A 2 2.51 4.18 3.96
C PRO A 2 3.56 3.41 3.14
N CYS A 3 4.51 2.76 3.80
CA CYS A 3 5.56 2.04 3.08
C CYS A 3 5.07 0.67 2.57
N ALA A 4 5.81 0.07 1.64
CA ALA A 4 5.44 -1.21 1.02
C ALA A 4 5.09 -2.32 2.03
N MET A 5 5.83 -2.43 3.14
CA MET A 5 5.53 -3.45 4.17
C MET A 5 4.22 -3.20 4.93
N MET A 6 3.78 -1.96 5.06
CA MET A 6 2.47 -1.66 5.66
C MET A 6 1.34 -2.08 4.72
N HIS A 7 1.49 -1.84 3.42
CA HIS A 7 0.58 -2.36 2.40
C HIS A 7 0.49 -3.89 2.46
N LEU A 8 1.63 -4.60 2.44
CA LEU A 8 1.65 -6.06 2.56
C LEU A 8 1.06 -6.57 3.88
N MET A 9 1.25 -5.84 4.99
CA MET A 9 0.62 -6.17 6.26
C MET A 9 -0.90 -6.00 6.20
N CYS A 10 -1.41 -4.93 5.59
CA CYS A 10 -2.84 -4.78 5.33
C CYS A 10 -3.37 -5.93 4.47
N ALA A 11 -2.70 -6.26 3.37
CA ALA A 11 -3.09 -7.38 2.50
C ALA A 11 -3.17 -8.71 3.26
N ARG A 12 -2.15 -9.01 4.07
CA ARG A 12 -2.11 -10.25 4.87
C ARG A 12 -3.17 -10.27 5.97
N ASN A 13 -3.40 -9.16 6.65
CA ASN A 13 -4.47 -9.02 7.65
C ASN A 13 -5.86 -9.19 7.01
N TYR A 14 -6.00 -8.82 5.73
CA TYR A 14 -7.23 -9.05 4.99
C TYR A 14 -7.42 -10.53 4.66
N ASN A 15 -6.42 -11.16 4.05
CA ASN A 15 -6.38 -12.59 3.75
C ASN A 15 -4.93 -13.11 3.69
N GLU A 16 -4.50 -13.87 4.70
CA GLU A 16 -3.14 -14.39 4.79
C GLU A 16 -2.80 -15.42 3.70
N ASN A 17 -3.82 -16.08 3.13
CA ASN A 17 -3.70 -17.10 2.10
C ASN A 17 -4.13 -16.59 0.71
N ALA A 18 -4.10 -15.26 0.52
CA ALA A 18 -4.43 -14.66 -0.77
C ALA A 18 -3.47 -15.10 -1.89
N ASP A 19 -3.95 -15.01 -3.13
CA ASP A 19 -3.13 -15.21 -4.32
C ASP A 19 -1.97 -14.20 -4.38
N ILE A 20 -0.84 -14.59 -4.97
CA ILE A 20 0.32 -13.71 -5.10
C ILE A 20 -0.02 -12.42 -5.88
N ALA A 21 -0.93 -12.52 -6.85
CA ALA A 21 -1.44 -11.39 -7.62
C ALA A 21 -2.05 -10.31 -6.73
N PHE A 22 -2.74 -10.70 -5.65
CA PHE A 22 -3.34 -9.75 -4.69
C PHE A 22 -2.27 -8.95 -3.95
N TYR A 23 -1.21 -9.62 -3.49
CA TYR A 23 -0.09 -8.94 -2.83
C TYR A 23 0.65 -8.00 -3.78
N ILE A 24 0.87 -8.42 -5.04
CA ILE A 24 1.49 -7.57 -6.08
C ILE A 24 0.59 -6.38 -6.40
N GLY A 25 -0.71 -6.59 -6.59
CA GLY A 25 -1.69 -5.53 -6.78
C GLY A 25 -1.69 -4.53 -5.63
N ASN A 26 -1.47 -4.99 -4.41
CA ASN A 26 -1.37 -4.11 -3.24
C ASN A 26 -0.10 -3.26 -3.19
N LEU A 27 0.85 -3.48 -4.10
CA LEU A 27 2.05 -2.66 -4.29
C LEU A 27 2.09 -1.93 -5.63
N ALA A 28 1.32 -2.38 -6.61
CA ALA A 28 1.39 -1.92 -7.99
C ALA A 28 1.22 -0.39 -8.16
N PRO A 29 0.31 0.31 -7.47
CA PRO A 29 0.17 1.75 -7.64
C PRO A 29 1.47 2.51 -7.32
N ASP A 30 2.28 1.97 -6.42
CA ASP A 30 3.51 2.58 -5.97
C ASP A 30 4.65 2.52 -6.99
N CYS A 31 4.52 1.72 -8.06
CA CYS A 31 5.51 1.63 -9.15
C CYS A 31 5.58 2.89 -10.02
N ILE A 32 4.65 3.83 -9.84
CA ILE A 32 4.65 5.11 -10.55
C ILE A 32 5.69 6.04 -9.93
N ASP A 33 6.66 6.48 -10.73
CA ASP A 33 7.70 7.44 -10.32
C ASP A 33 7.32 8.91 -10.59
N GLU A 34 6.55 9.16 -11.65
CA GLU A 34 6.18 10.52 -12.06
C GLU A 34 5.11 11.09 -11.11
N ARG A 35 5.42 12.22 -10.45
CA ARG A 35 4.69 12.68 -9.26
C ARG A 35 3.23 13.05 -9.54
N ASP A 36 2.97 13.76 -10.63
CA ASP A 36 1.62 14.24 -10.93
C ASP A 36 0.75 13.06 -11.37
N PHE A 37 1.32 12.15 -12.18
CA PHE A 37 0.66 10.89 -12.53
C PHE A 37 0.45 10.00 -11.31
N LYS A 38 1.40 9.97 -10.36
CA LYS A 38 1.25 9.24 -9.10
C LYS A 38 0.09 9.81 -8.30
N ASP A 39 0.07 11.11 -8.05
CA ASP A 39 -0.99 11.75 -7.26
C ASP A 39 -2.37 11.61 -7.93
N LYS A 40 -2.45 11.59 -9.27
CA LYS A 40 -3.67 11.26 -10.01
C LYS A 40 -4.13 9.82 -9.76
N ASN A 41 -3.25 8.84 -9.94
CA ASN A 41 -3.61 7.41 -9.78
C ASN A 41 -3.85 7.01 -8.31
N HIS A 42 -3.30 7.76 -7.35
CA HIS A 42 -3.60 7.59 -5.92
C HIS A 42 -4.83 8.40 -5.47
N LEU A 43 -5.54 9.04 -6.40
CA LEU A 43 -6.71 9.88 -6.17
C LEU A 43 -6.45 11.08 -5.23
N ARG A 44 -5.18 11.50 -5.08
CA ARG A 44 -4.76 12.60 -4.21
C ARG A 44 -5.07 13.99 -4.76
N ILE A 45 -5.38 14.07 -6.04
CA ILE A 45 -5.88 15.29 -6.68
C ILE A 45 -7.23 15.72 -6.08
N TYR A 46 -8.04 14.74 -5.64
CA TYR A 46 -9.33 14.96 -4.99
C TYR A 46 -9.16 15.20 -3.48
N LYS A 47 -10.04 16.00 -2.89
CA LYS A 47 -9.96 16.42 -1.47
C LYS A 47 -11.21 16.05 -0.69
N GLY A 48 -11.07 15.87 0.63
CA GLY A 48 -12.19 15.56 1.51
C GLY A 48 -12.91 14.28 1.08
N ASP A 49 -14.23 14.36 1.03
CA ASP A 49 -15.14 13.25 0.70
C ASP A 49 -15.08 12.86 -0.78
N GLU A 50 -14.71 13.80 -1.68
CA GLU A 50 -14.58 13.54 -3.12
C GLU A 50 -13.56 12.43 -3.42
N ARG A 51 -12.47 12.33 -2.64
CA ARG A 51 -11.49 11.25 -2.81
C ARG A 51 -12.10 9.87 -2.55
N GLU A 52 -13.02 9.78 -1.59
CA GLU A 52 -13.70 8.53 -1.25
C GLU A 52 -14.76 8.17 -2.28
N GLU A 53 -15.50 9.16 -2.79
CA GLU A 53 -16.42 8.97 -3.93
C GLU A 53 -15.68 8.44 -5.16
N LYS A 54 -14.51 9.00 -5.48
CA LYS A 54 -13.68 8.51 -6.60
C LYS A 54 -13.10 7.13 -6.36
N LEU A 55 -12.81 6.77 -5.11
CA LEU A 55 -12.41 5.41 -4.77
C LEU A 55 -13.56 4.42 -4.96
N LEU A 56 -14.79 4.83 -4.61
CA LEU A 56 -15.99 4.02 -4.84
C LEU A 56 -16.30 3.85 -6.33
N GLU A 57 -16.21 4.93 -7.12
CA GLU A 57 -16.35 4.86 -8.59
C GLU A 57 -15.34 3.88 -9.19
N LEU A 58 -14.07 3.95 -8.76
CA LEU A 58 -13.03 3.01 -9.18
C LEU A 58 -13.41 1.58 -8.78
N ALA A 59 -13.79 1.34 -7.52
CA ALA A 59 -14.19 0.01 -7.05
C ALA A 59 -15.33 -0.60 -7.88
N CYS A 60 -16.29 0.22 -8.31
CA CYS A 60 -17.39 -0.21 -9.18
C CYS A 60 -16.96 -0.55 -10.62
N SER A 61 -15.82 -0.02 -11.06
CA SER A 61 -15.28 -0.23 -12.42
C SER A 61 -14.31 -1.40 -12.53
N LEU A 62 -13.71 -1.82 -11.41
CA LEU A 62 -12.75 -2.92 -11.36
C LEU A 62 -13.48 -4.28 -11.40
N ASP A 63 -12.83 -5.28 -11.99
CA ASP A 63 -13.17 -6.68 -11.77
C ASP A 63 -12.55 -7.11 -10.43
N LEU A 64 -13.36 -7.18 -9.38
CA LEU A 64 -12.88 -7.53 -8.06
C LEU A 64 -12.66 -9.04 -7.86
N THR A 65 -13.01 -9.88 -8.84
CA THR A 65 -12.62 -11.30 -8.82
C THR A 65 -11.22 -11.53 -9.34
N ASP A 66 -10.67 -10.58 -10.09
CA ASP A 66 -9.24 -10.48 -10.35
C ASP A 66 -8.51 -10.07 -9.06
N PRO A 67 -7.69 -10.96 -8.45
CA PRO A 67 -7.02 -10.65 -7.20
C PRO A 67 -6.06 -9.45 -7.34
N PHE A 68 -5.47 -9.23 -8.51
CA PHE A 68 -4.59 -8.08 -8.73
C PHE A 68 -5.35 -6.75 -8.61
N GLN A 69 -6.49 -6.64 -9.30
CA GLN A 69 -7.33 -5.45 -9.24
C GLN A 69 -7.88 -5.22 -7.83
N PHE A 70 -8.24 -6.29 -7.13
CA PHE A 70 -8.69 -6.17 -5.75
C PHE A 70 -7.57 -5.72 -4.80
N GLY A 71 -6.35 -6.19 -5.03
CA GLY A 71 -5.15 -5.72 -4.33
C GLY A 71 -4.92 -4.23 -4.50
N VAL A 72 -5.08 -3.71 -5.72
CA VAL A 72 -4.99 -2.27 -6.05
C VAL A 72 -6.03 -1.47 -5.27
N LEU A 73 -7.27 -1.95 -5.17
CA LEU A 73 -8.31 -1.27 -4.42
C LEU A 73 -7.94 -1.12 -2.94
N LEU A 74 -7.48 -2.21 -2.30
CA LEU A 74 -7.02 -2.16 -0.91
C LEU A 74 -5.80 -1.24 -0.74
N HIS A 75 -4.90 -1.17 -1.71
CA HIS A 75 -3.75 -0.25 -1.68
C HIS A 75 -4.26 1.19 -1.54
N LEU A 76 -5.13 1.61 -2.45
CA LEU A 76 -5.63 2.98 -2.52
C LEU A 76 -6.45 3.36 -1.28
N TYR A 77 -7.23 2.42 -0.74
CA TYR A 77 -7.93 2.63 0.53
C TYR A 77 -6.95 2.83 1.69
N THR A 78 -5.93 1.96 1.79
CA THR A 78 -4.87 2.08 2.81
C THR A 78 -4.15 3.43 2.71
N ASP A 79 -3.89 3.87 1.49
CA ASP A 79 -3.23 5.13 1.20
C ASP A 79 -4.07 6.34 1.66
N MET A 80 -5.39 6.29 1.42
CA MET A 80 -6.33 7.29 1.90
C MET A 80 -6.40 7.35 3.43
N CYS A 81 -6.48 6.20 4.11
CA CYS A 81 -6.50 6.13 5.58
C CYS A 81 -5.20 6.68 6.19
N TRP A 82 -4.05 6.31 5.63
CA TRP A 82 -2.76 6.81 6.11
C TRP A 82 -2.61 8.32 5.91
N ASP A 83 -3.03 8.81 4.74
CA ASP A 83 -2.95 10.24 4.41
C ASP A 83 -3.86 11.09 5.32
N ARG A 84 -5.04 10.57 5.69
CA ARG A 84 -6.01 11.25 6.59
C ARG A 84 -5.63 11.13 8.07
N GLY A 85 -4.91 10.08 8.47
CA GLY A 85 -4.56 9.78 9.86
C GLY A 85 -3.08 10.06 10.16
N PRO A 86 -2.23 9.03 10.30
CA PRO A 86 -0.86 9.19 10.81
C PRO A 86 0.01 10.20 10.04
N MET A 87 -0.08 10.26 8.70
CA MET A 87 0.71 11.24 7.94
C MET A 87 0.25 12.68 8.20
N ALA A 88 -1.06 12.92 8.25
CA ALA A 88 -1.61 14.23 8.56
C ALA A 88 -1.22 14.68 9.96
N GLU A 89 -1.25 13.76 10.94
CA GLU A 89 -0.83 14.04 12.31
C GLU A 89 0.66 14.36 12.40
N HIS A 90 1.50 13.57 11.75
CA HIS A 90 2.94 13.83 11.70
C HIS A 90 3.22 15.21 11.08
N LYS A 91 2.61 15.52 9.94
CA LYS A 91 2.75 16.85 9.30
C LYS A 91 2.31 17.99 10.22
N ARG A 92 1.23 17.81 10.97
CA ARG A 92 0.67 18.82 11.88
C ARG A 92 1.55 19.04 13.12
N SER A 93 2.11 17.98 13.67
CA SER A 93 2.92 18.01 14.90
C SER A 93 4.41 18.30 14.66
N TYR A 94 4.87 18.23 13.41
CA TYR A 94 6.27 18.43 13.06
C TYR A 94 6.75 19.87 13.34
N ILE A 95 7.90 19.98 14.01
CA ILE A 95 8.58 21.25 14.28
C ILE A 95 9.75 21.41 13.30
N GLY A 96 9.61 22.35 12.36
CA GLY A 96 10.61 22.65 11.35
C GLY A 96 10.01 22.75 9.95
N ASN A 97 10.85 22.97 8.94
CA ASN A 97 10.40 23.20 7.56
C ASN A 97 10.49 21.96 6.66
N ASP A 98 10.98 20.83 7.19
CA ASP A 98 11.33 19.65 6.38
C ASP A 98 10.66 18.35 6.82
N TRP A 99 9.37 18.46 7.18
CA TRP A 99 8.56 17.31 7.62
C TRP A 99 8.54 16.18 6.58
N PHE A 100 8.66 16.51 5.28
CA PHE A 100 8.55 15.53 4.22
C PHE A 100 9.76 14.60 4.15
N HIS A 101 11.00 15.12 4.24
CA HIS A 101 12.18 14.24 4.25
C HIS A 101 12.23 13.39 5.52
N ASP A 102 11.88 13.96 6.68
CA ASP A 102 11.78 13.21 7.93
C ASP A 102 10.77 12.06 7.81
N TYR A 103 9.55 12.38 7.37
CA TYR A 103 8.52 11.39 7.07
C TYR A 103 9.02 10.27 6.15
N ARG A 104 9.74 10.59 5.06
CA ARG A 104 10.29 9.59 4.13
C ARG A 104 11.33 8.68 4.79
N TRP A 105 12.12 9.18 5.72
CA TRP A 105 13.04 8.36 6.52
C TRP A 105 12.31 7.46 7.48
N GLU A 106 11.33 8.00 8.20
CA GLU A 106 10.56 7.28 9.21
C GLU A 106 9.79 6.10 8.58
N ILE A 107 9.08 6.30 7.46
CA ILE A 107 8.40 5.20 6.77
C ILE A 107 9.39 4.17 6.18
N ARG A 108 10.61 4.59 5.82
CA ARG A 108 11.66 3.67 5.36
C ARG A 108 12.15 2.78 6.51
N TYR A 109 12.28 3.32 7.72
CA TYR A 109 12.62 2.54 8.91
C TYR A 109 11.55 1.49 9.22
N ILE A 110 10.27 1.88 9.23
CA ILE A 110 9.14 0.94 9.37
C ILE A 110 9.27 -0.21 8.35
N SER A 111 9.47 0.15 7.07
CA SER A 111 9.55 -0.83 5.98
C SER A 111 10.67 -1.85 6.20
N LYS A 112 11.87 -1.36 6.50
CA LYS A 112 13.03 -2.23 6.75
C LYS A 112 12.88 -3.07 8.01
N TYR A 113 12.32 -2.49 9.08
CA TYR A 113 12.10 -3.21 10.33
C TYR A 113 11.13 -4.37 10.12
N MET A 114 9.95 -4.09 9.54
CA MET A 114 8.93 -5.10 9.25
C MET A 114 9.47 -6.20 8.32
N TYR A 115 10.21 -5.81 7.27
CA TYR A 115 10.82 -6.78 6.36
C TYR A 115 11.77 -7.75 7.08
N LYS A 116 12.53 -7.32 8.10
CA LYS A 116 13.49 -8.19 8.79
C LYS A 116 12.92 -8.98 9.95
N HIS A 117 11.82 -8.51 10.56
CA HIS A 117 11.30 -9.10 11.80
C HIS A 117 10.00 -9.89 11.62
N LEU A 118 9.30 -9.73 10.50
CA LEU A 118 8.12 -10.55 10.20
C LEU A 118 8.57 -11.82 9.47
N HIS A 119 8.36 -12.99 10.08
CA HIS A 119 8.88 -14.27 9.57
C HIS A 119 8.44 -14.61 8.13
N TRP A 120 7.36 -14.02 7.65
CA TRP A 120 6.78 -14.28 6.35
C TRP A 120 7.22 -13.31 5.24
N SER A 121 7.83 -12.17 5.59
CA SER A 121 8.09 -11.08 4.65
C SER A 121 9.02 -11.51 3.52
N ILE A 122 10.16 -12.12 3.86
CA ILE A 122 11.22 -12.44 2.90
C ILE A 122 10.68 -13.37 1.82
N LYS A 123 10.01 -14.46 2.23
CA LYS A 123 9.42 -15.43 1.31
C LYS A 123 8.35 -14.79 0.43
N LEU A 124 7.48 -13.94 0.99
CA LEU A 124 6.46 -13.25 0.19
C LEU A 124 7.08 -12.34 -0.88
N TRP A 125 8.13 -11.59 -0.53
CA TRP A 125 8.84 -10.75 -1.51
C TRP A 125 9.52 -11.57 -2.60
N GLU A 126 10.11 -12.72 -2.26
CA GLU A 126 10.68 -13.67 -3.23
C GLU A 126 9.59 -14.21 -4.17
N ASP A 127 8.45 -14.64 -3.63
CA ASP A 127 7.32 -15.16 -4.41
C ASP A 127 6.74 -14.11 -5.36
N MET A 128 6.56 -12.88 -4.89
CA MET A 128 6.10 -11.78 -5.75
C MET A 128 7.10 -11.47 -6.86
N ASN A 129 8.40 -11.58 -6.57
CA ASN A 129 9.44 -11.34 -7.54
C ASN A 129 9.56 -12.50 -8.56
N GLU A 130 9.23 -13.73 -8.19
CA GLU A 130 9.28 -14.88 -9.10
C GLU A 130 8.01 -15.05 -9.95
N ALA A 131 6.92 -14.37 -9.59
CA ALA A 131 5.65 -14.42 -10.30
C ALA A 131 5.75 -13.93 -11.76
N ASP A 132 5.07 -14.65 -12.66
CA ASP A 132 4.94 -14.27 -14.07
C ASP A 132 4.19 -12.94 -14.22
N GLU A 133 4.72 -12.05 -15.06
CA GLU A 133 4.15 -10.73 -15.34
C GLU A 133 2.69 -10.77 -15.84
N VAL A 134 2.29 -11.87 -16.50
CA VAL A 134 0.92 -12.07 -16.98
C VAL A 134 -0.10 -12.05 -15.83
N VAL A 135 0.32 -12.40 -14.62
CA VAL A 135 -0.55 -12.46 -13.43
C VAL A 135 -0.93 -11.07 -12.90
N TYR A 136 -0.21 -10.02 -13.31
CA TYR A 136 -0.40 -8.65 -12.78
C TYR A 136 -0.37 -7.57 -13.88
N SER A 137 -0.94 -7.88 -15.04
CA SER A 137 -0.95 -6.99 -16.22
C SER A 137 -2.33 -6.42 -16.57
N SER A 138 -3.37 -6.62 -15.75
CA SER A 138 -4.75 -6.27 -16.11
C SER A 138 -5.09 -4.77 -16.02
N ILE A 139 -4.22 -3.95 -15.41
CA ILE A 139 -4.41 -2.49 -15.34
C ILE A 139 -3.28 -1.77 -16.10
N GLU A 140 -3.63 -1.10 -17.21
CA GLU A 140 -2.68 -0.40 -18.09
C GLU A 140 -1.87 0.69 -17.37
N ASN A 141 -2.48 1.39 -16.40
CA ASN A 141 -1.81 2.44 -15.63
C ASN A 141 -0.67 1.93 -14.75
N TYR A 142 -0.57 0.60 -14.53
CA TYR A 142 0.50 -0.04 -13.77
C TYR A 142 1.20 -1.08 -14.65
N PRO A 143 2.11 -0.68 -15.55
CA PRO A 143 2.80 -1.61 -16.43
C PRO A 143 3.58 -2.67 -15.64
N SER A 144 3.43 -3.95 -16.01
CA SER A 144 4.07 -5.10 -15.34
C SER A 144 5.58 -4.90 -15.14
N LYS A 145 6.28 -4.41 -16.17
CA LYS A 145 7.72 -4.08 -16.11
C LYS A 145 8.08 -3.07 -15.01
N ASN A 146 7.22 -2.09 -14.76
CA ASN A 146 7.45 -1.07 -13.74
C ASN A 146 7.21 -1.65 -12.35
N ILE A 147 6.16 -2.48 -12.21
CA ILE A 147 5.89 -3.23 -10.98
C ILE A 147 7.08 -4.13 -10.65
N LYS A 148 7.57 -4.89 -11.63
CA LYS A 148 8.74 -5.76 -11.50
C LYS A 148 9.99 -5.00 -11.03
N ALA A 149 10.32 -3.89 -11.69
CA ALA A 149 11.43 -3.03 -11.28
C ALA A 149 11.25 -2.47 -9.85
N TYR A 150 10.02 -2.09 -9.48
CA TYR A 150 9.69 -1.63 -8.13
C TYR A 150 9.89 -2.73 -7.08
N LEU A 151 9.51 -3.97 -7.39
CA LEU A 151 9.70 -5.11 -6.50
C LEU A 151 11.19 -5.39 -6.25
N GLU A 152 11.98 -5.47 -7.32
CA GLU A 152 13.43 -5.69 -7.27
C GLU A 152 14.14 -4.58 -6.48
N HIS A 153 13.74 -3.32 -6.71
CA HIS A 153 14.27 -2.18 -5.97
C HIS A 153 13.99 -2.29 -4.46
N ASN A 154 12.76 -2.61 -4.07
CA ASN A 154 12.40 -2.70 -2.66
C ASN A 154 13.12 -3.86 -1.96
N ILE A 155 13.26 -5.02 -2.60
CA ILE A 155 14.05 -6.15 -2.09
C ILE A 155 15.49 -5.72 -1.80
N MET A 156 16.11 -5.00 -2.75
CA MET A 156 17.46 -4.47 -2.56
C MET A 156 17.51 -3.50 -1.38
N VAL A 157 16.60 -2.53 -1.32
CA VAL A 157 16.57 -1.50 -0.26
C VAL A 157 16.34 -2.10 1.12
N HIS A 158 15.48 -3.11 1.24
CA HIS A 158 15.17 -3.77 2.51
C HIS A 158 16.36 -4.53 3.10
N LYS A 159 17.22 -5.09 2.25
CA LYS A 159 18.45 -5.78 2.68
C LYS A 159 19.47 -4.81 3.29
N LEU A 160 19.48 -3.54 2.88
CA LEU A 160 20.43 -2.55 3.39
C LEU A 160 20.18 -2.17 4.87
N PRO A 161 21.22 -1.97 5.70
CA PRO A 161 21.08 -1.38 7.04
C PRO A 161 20.66 0.11 6.98
N PRO A 162 20.25 0.72 8.10
CA PRO A 162 19.83 0.08 9.36
C PRO A 162 18.37 -0.41 9.28
N ALA A 163 17.99 -1.35 10.16
CA ALA A 163 16.60 -1.74 10.40
C ALA A 163 16.23 -1.41 11.85
N ILE A 164 16.25 -0.11 12.13
CA ILE A 164 15.85 0.44 13.42
C ILE A 164 14.35 0.76 13.40
N GLU A 165 13.78 0.89 14.58
CA GLU A 165 12.39 1.33 14.75
C GLU A 165 12.25 2.81 14.39
N SER A 166 11.10 3.15 13.81
CA SER A 166 10.71 4.54 13.58
C SER A 166 10.38 5.21 14.91
N LYS A 167 10.88 6.43 15.09
CA LYS A 167 10.56 7.26 16.25
C LYS A 167 9.23 7.97 16.10
N ALA A 168 8.88 8.37 14.87
CA ALA A 168 7.64 9.06 14.58
C ALA A 168 6.44 8.11 14.52
N PHE A 169 6.66 6.86 14.09
CA PHE A 169 5.63 5.84 13.92
C PHE A 169 6.05 4.53 14.60
N PRO A 170 5.86 4.43 15.93
CA PRO A 170 6.18 3.21 16.67
C PRO A 170 5.48 1.98 16.09
N ASN A 171 6.10 0.81 16.23
CA ASN A 171 5.57 -0.43 15.67
C ASN A 171 4.14 -0.75 16.14
N GLU A 172 3.81 -0.46 17.40
CA GLU A 172 2.44 -0.63 17.92
C GLU A 172 1.41 0.20 17.12
N LEU A 173 1.72 1.48 16.87
CA LEU A 173 0.88 2.36 16.06
C LEU A 173 0.73 1.82 14.63
N VAL A 174 1.82 1.34 14.03
CA VAL A 174 1.82 0.79 12.66
C VAL A 174 0.97 -0.47 12.57
N PHE A 175 1.14 -1.42 13.49
CA PHE A 175 0.37 -2.67 13.48
C PHE A 175 -1.11 -2.43 13.77
N LEU A 176 -1.42 -1.52 14.70
CA LEU A 176 -2.80 -1.13 14.98
C LEU A 176 -3.42 -0.47 13.75
N PHE A 177 -2.72 0.47 13.11
CA PHE A 177 -3.16 1.11 11.87
C PHE A 177 -3.47 0.07 10.78
N CYS A 178 -2.57 -0.88 10.52
CA CYS A 178 -2.79 -1.90 9.50
C CYS A 178 -4.01 -2.78 9.80
N LYS A 179 -4.25 -3.11 11.07
CA LYS A 179 -5.43 -3.89 11.47
C LYS A 179 -6.71 -3.09 11.31
N GLU A 180 -6.78 -1.90 11.89
CA GLU A 180 -7.98 -1.04 11.84
C GLU A 180 -8.33 -0.60 10.43
N THR A 181 -7.33 -0.37 9.57
CA THR A 181 -7.53 -0.06 8.15
C THR A 181 -8.23 -1.21 7.43
N VAL A 182 -7.83 -2.45 7.70
CA VAL A 182 -8.46 -3.64 7.10
C VAL A 182 -9.88 -3.85 7.61
N ASP A 183 -10.10 -3.68 8.91
CA ASP A 183 -11.45 -3.77 9.50
C ASP A 183 -12.36 -2.70 8.89
N SER A 184 -11.85 -1.46 8.76
CA SER A 184 -12.58 -0.35 8.11
C SER A 184 -12.85 -0.62 6.63
N PHE A 185 -11.89 -1.22 5.92
CA PHE A 185 -12.06 -1.59 4.51
C PHE A 185 -13.16 -2.63 4.33
N LYS A 186 -13.22 -3.66 5.17
CA LYS A 186 -14.29 -4.68 5.15
C LYS A 186 -15.66 -4.05 5.37
N ILE A 187 -15.79 -3.18 6.38
CA ILE A 187 -17.02 -2.43 6.66
C ILE A 187 -17.40 -1.54 5.47
N TRP A 188 -16.42 -0.87 4.86
CA TRP A 188 -16.65 -0.02 3.69
C TRP A 188 -17.17 -0.83 2.50
N LEU A 189 -16.58 -1.98 2.18
CA LEU A 189 -17.08 -2.88 1.13
C LEU A 189 -18.54 -3.31 1.39
N GLU A 190 -18.86 -3.69 2.63
CA GLU A 190 -20.22 -4.10 3.02
C GLU A 190 -21.23 -2.95 2.91
N LYS A 191 -20.88 -1.78 3.45
CA LYS A 191 -21.72 -0.57 3.46
C LYS A 191 -22.05 -0.12 2.04
N GLU A 192 -21.05 -0.10 1.17
CA GLU A 192 -21.18 0.33 -0.22
C GLU A 192 -21.68 -0.80 -1.14
N LYS A 193 -21.96 -1.99 -0.60
CA LYS A 193 -22.43 -3.19 -1.31
C LYS A 193 -21.51 -3.57 -2.48
N ILE A 194 -20.21 -3.38 -2.28
CA ILE A 194 -19.18 -3.79 -3.22
C ILE A 194 -19.02 -5.30 -3.09
N THR A 195 -19.59 -6.04 -4.02
CA THR A 195 -19.49 -7.50 -4.07
C THR A 195 -18.47 -7.93 -5.11
N LEU A 196 -17.76 -9.03 -4.82
CA LEU A 196 -16.97 -9.75 -5.82
C LEU A 196 -17.95 -10.27 -6.89
N LYS A 197 -18.08 -9.55 -8.01
CA LYS A 197 -18.92 -9.98 -9.12
C LYS A 197 -18.10 -10.94 -10.00
N PRO A 198 -18.57 -12.16 -10.25
CA PRO A 198 -17.90 -13.16 -11.09
C PRO A 198 -17.79 -12.72 -12.55
#